data_AF-A0A957JA95-F1
#
_entry.id   AF-A0A957JA95-F1
#
_cell.length_a   1.000
_cell.length_b   1.000
_cell.length_c   1.000
_cell.angle_alpha   90.00
_cell.angle_beta   90.00
_cell.angle_gamma   90.00
#
_symmetry.space_group_name_H-M   'P 1'
#
loop_
_entity.id
_entity.type
_entity.pdbx_description
1 polymer ?
#
loop_
_entity_poly.entity_id
_entity_poly.type
_entity_poly.pdbx_seq_one_letter_code
_entity_poly.pdbx_strand_id
1 'polypeptide(L)'
;IGRVLMTTTPYYLGWLKQMFWDVWQAGKAKLESIAVIRFPSIANPSFPRQEYERAERTLPRWKFDMFYNAIFTRPAGMIYDCFDDSVHRIPAFPVPSEWRRYSGHDFGGVNKAAVFIAHDQHRTGNYYVYQEYLAGSETAGGHAREFKKLEPNHVTAYGGAPSEDQWRRELAQAGWPVSRPPVSDVEVGIDRVYELFKSGRLYVMDNCTGLLDEIMSYSRELNDEGEPTEKIENKSDYHRLDALRYICSVFQTGATVQFGANPLANHRG
;
A
#
# COMPACT_ATOMS: atom_id res chain seq x y z
N ILE A 1 22.68 23.41 16.69
CA ILE A 1 21.88 22.31 16.10
C ILE A 1 21.68 21.27 17.18
N GLY A 2 20.43 20.90 17.49
CA GLY A 2 20.10 19.91 18.53
C GLY A 2 20.11 18.48 17.99
N ARG A 3 20.24 17.49 18.89
CA ARG A 3 20.08 16.06 18.58
C ARG A 3 18.65 15.62 18.90
N VAL A 4 18.08 14.74 18.08
CA VAL A 4 16.76 14.13 18.30
C VAL A 4 16.94 12.64 18.52
N LEU A 5 16.24 12.10 19.52
CA LEU A 5 16.17 10.65 19.78
C LEU A 5 14.76 10.17 19.47
N MET A 6 14.65 9.15 18.64
CA MET A 6 13.39 8.45 18.37
C MET A 6 13.54 6.98 18.76
N THR A 7 12.57 6.45 19.48
CA THR A 7 12.51 5.05 19.92
C THR A 7 11.20 4.44 19.47
N THR A 8 11.23 3.25 18.88
CA THR A 8 10.03 2.50 18.51
C THR A 8 10.35 1.02 18.45
N THR A 9 9.32 0.19 18.57
CA THR A 9 9.41 -1.21 18.14
C THR A 9 8.98 -1.28 16.68
N PRO A 10 9.54 -2.19 15.87
CA PRO A 10 8.98 -2.51 14.57
C PRO A 10 7.56 -3.05 14.74
N TYR A 11 6.54 -2.27 14.38
CA TYR A 11 5.12 -2.67 14.45
C TYR A 11 4.47 -2.79 13.07
N TYR A 12 4.96 -2.03 12.08
CA TYR A 12 4.47 -2.02 10.70
C TYR A 12 5.58 -1.52 9.77
N LEU A 13 5.49 -1.80 8.46
CA LEU A 13 6.54 -1.52 7.48
C LEU A 13 6.48 -0.08 6.90
N GLY A 14 6.12 0.92 7.72
CA GLY A 14 5.83 2.28 7.24
C GLY A 14 6.99 3.27 7.17
N TRP A 15 6.70 4.58 7.25
CA TRP A 15 7.68 5.67 7.01
C TRP A 15 9.00 5.50 7.77
N LEU A 16 8.97 4.99 9.01
CA LEU A 16 10.18 4.79 9.80
C LEU A 16 11.09 3.72 9.20
N LYS A 17 10.53 2.62 8.69
CA LYS A 17 11.29 1.62 7.94
C LYS A 17 11.84 2.25 6.66
N GLN A 18 10.99 2.91 5.90
CA GLN A 18 11.31 3.43 4.57
C GLN A 18 12.40 4.53 4.61
N MET A 19 12.27 5.48 5.52
CA MET A 19 13.15 6.65 5.59
C MET A 19 14.45 6.40 6.36
N PHE A 20 14.43 5.47 7.33
CA PHE A 20 15.57 5.26 8.23
C PHE A 20 16.17 3.87 8.06
N TRP A 21 15.37 2.81 8.25
CA TRP A 21 15.88 1.43 8.23
C TRP A 21 16.42 1.01 6.86
N ASP A 22 15.65 1.20 5.79
CA ASP A 22 16.03 0.76 4.45
C ASP A 22 17.20 1.58 3.89
N VAL A 23 17.25 2.89 4.22
CA VAL A 23 18.36 3.77 3.87
C VAL A 23 19.65 3.34 4.58
N TRP A 24 19.54 2.96 5.85
CA TRP A 24 20.65 2.47 6.67
C TRP A 24 21.17 1.12 6.16
N GLN A 25 20.29 0.16 5.89
CA GLN A 25 20.64 -1.15 5.33
C GLN A 25 21.29 -1.04 3.95
N ALA A 26 20.81 -0.11 3.10
CA ALA A 26 21.36 0.11 1.77
C ALA A 26 22.71 0.85 1.77
N GLY A 27 23.25 1.22 2.95
CA GLY A 27 24.53 1.92 3.07
C GLY A 27 24.56 3.27 2.36
N LYS A 28 23.40 3.90 2.13
CA LYS A 28 23.31 5.15 1.36
C LYS A 28 23.90 6.31 2.18
N ALA A 29 24.79 7.07 1.55
CA ALA A 29 25.51 8.22 2.12
C ALA A 29 24.65 9.33 2.78
N LYS A 30 23.31 9.29 2.64
CA LYS A 30 22.38 10.29 3.20
C LYS A 30 22.22 10.26 4.72
N LEU A 31 22.87 9.35 5.44
CA LEU A 31 22.71 9.21 6.90
C LEU A 31 23.92 9.68 7.70
N GLU A 32 24.79 10.56 7.18
CA GLU A 32 25.90 11.12 7.98
C GLU A 32 25.44 11.75 9.31
N SER A 33 24.17 12.15 9.43
CA SER A 33 23.55 12.71 10.62
C SER A 33 22.61 11.76 11.39
N ILE A 34 22.42 10.51 10.94
CA ILE A 34 21.44 9.57 11.52
C ILE A 34 22.12 8.25 11.86
N ALA A 35 22.02 7.84 13.13
CA ALA A 35 22.42 6.52 13.59
C ALA A 35 21.17 5.66 13.84
N VAL A 36 21.11 4.49 13.20
CA VAL A 36 20.12 3.45 13.51
C VAL A 36 20.78 2.42 14.43
N ILE A 37 20.25 2.27 15.64
CA ILE A 37 20.75 1.32 16.64
C ILE A 37 19.64 0.30 16.93
N ARG A 38 19.95 -0.97 16.73
CA ARG A 38 19.04 -2.08 16.99
C ARG A 38 19.25 -2.61 18.40
N PHE A 39 18.16 -2.72 19.15
CA PHE A 39 18.15 -3.32 20.49
C PHE A 39 17.33 -4.61 20.48
N PRO A 40 17.96 -5.78 20.26
CA PRO A 40 17.28 -7.05 20.52
C PRO A 40 16.96 -7.17 22.02
N SER A 41 15.92 -7.90 22.41
CA SER A 41 15.51 -8.02 23.82
C SER A 41 16.64 -8.52 24.72
N ILE A 42 17.52 -9.39 24.21
CA ILE A 42 18.72 -9.89 24.91
C ILE A 42 19.82 -8.86 25.11
N ALA A 43 19.74 -7.68 24.48
CA ALA A 43 20.63 -6.56 24.79
C ALA A 43 20.32 -5.94 26.16
N ASN A 44 19.11 -6.16 26.71
CA ASN A 44 18.76 -5.79 28.07
C ASN A 44 19.17 -6.93 29.03
N PRO A 45 20.16 -6.75 29.93
CA PRO A 45 20.60 -7.80 30.85
C PRO A 45 19.51 -8.28 31.81
N SER A 46 18.49 -7.45 32.06
CA SER A 46 17.35 -7.78 32.92
C SER A 46 16.22 -8.51 32.18
N PHE A 47 16.29 -8.63 30.84
CA PHE A 47 15.29 -9.38 30.08
C PHE A 47 15.46 -10.89 30.34
N PRO A 48 14.40 -11.63 30.72
CA PRO A 48 14.52 -13.05 31.03
C PRO A 48 14.99 -13.85 29.80
N ARG A 49 16.17 -14.47 29.88
CA ARG A 49 16.69 -15.31 28.78
C ARG A 49 15.76 -16.45 28.41
N GLN A 50 15.13 -17.06 29.40
CA GLN A 50 14.16 -18.14 29.19
C GLN A 50 12.95 -17.68 28.36
N GLU A 51 12.51 -16.42 28.50
CA GLU A 51 11.42 -15.86 27.69
C GLU A 51 11.87 -15.69 26.23
N TYR A 52 13.09 -15.17 26.00
CA TYR A 52 13.65 -15.05 24.66
C TYR A 52 13.79 -16.42 23.96
N GLU A 53 14.37 -17.40 24.66
CA GLU A 53 14.57 -18.77 24.15
C GLU A 53 13.23 -19.48 23.89
N ARG A 54 12.23 -19.28 24.77
CA ARG A 54 10.88 -19.76 24.53
C ARG A 54 10.30 -19.11 23.28
N ALA A 55 10.36 -17.79 23.19
CA ALA A 55 9.83 -17.05 22.05
C ALA A 55 10.48 -17.46 20.72
N GLU A 56 11.79 -17.68 20.70
CA GLU A 56 12.53 -18.19 19.55
C GLU A 56 12.00 -19.56 19.08
N ARG A 57 11.62 -20.42 20.03
CA ARG A 57 11.12 -21.77 19.75
C ARG A 57 9.65 -21.82 19.39
N THR A 58 8.84 -20.90 19.92
CA THR A 58 7.37 -20.98 19.84
C THR A 58 6.74 -19.98 18.88
N LEU A 59 7.43 -18.89 18.55
CA LEU A 59 6.89 -17.89 17.62
C LEU A 59 7.28 -18.20 16.18
N PRO A 60 6.41 -17.89 15.21
CA PRO A 60 6.82 -17.80 13.82
C PRO A 60 8.05 -16.90 13.66
N ARG A 61 8.98 -17.29 12.78
CA ARG A 61 10.30 -16.65 12.65
C ARG A 61 10.22 -15.13 12.47
N TRP A 62 9.32 -14.67 11.60
CA TRP A 62 9.12 -13.24 11.34
C TRP A 62 8.68 -12.46 12.59
N LYS A 63 7.85 -13.06 13.45
CA LYS A 63 7.31 -12.42 14.65
C LYS A 63 8.39 -12.31 15.73
N PHE A 64 9.19 -13.37 15.87
CA PHE A 64 10.38 -13.35 16.70
C PHE A 64 11.38 -12.30 16.21
N ASP A 65 11.70 -12.28 14.92
CA ASP A 65 12.66 -11.33 14.37
C ASP A 65 12.20 -9.87 14.54
N MET A 66 10.90 -9.60 14.36
CA MET A 66 10.34 -8.26 14.51
C MET A 66 10.32 -7.78 15.97
N PHE A 67 9.75 -8.56 16.89
CA PHE A 67 9.52 -8.11 18.28
C PHE A 67 10.68 -8.37 19.24
N TYR A 68 11.48 -9.42 19.00
CA TYR A 68 12.58 -9.80 19.89
C TYR A 68 13.96 -9.42 19.33
N ASN A 69 14.10 -9.40 18.00
CA ASN A 69 15.36 -9.00 17.37
C ASN A 69 15.35 -7.58 16.81
N ALA A 70 14.21 -6.88 16.80
CA ALA A 70 14.05 -5.56 16.20
C ALA A 70 14.51 -5.52 14.71
N ILE A 71 14.13 -6.55 13.96
CA ILE A 71 14.40 -6.67 12.52
C ILE A 71 13.08 -6.49 11.76
N PHE A 72 13.03 -5.56 10.82
CA PHE A 72 11.88 -5.45 9.92
C PHE A 72 11.84 -6.67 8.98
N THR A 73 10.90 -7.59 9.22
CA THR A 73 10.61 -8.75 8.37
C THR A 73 9.18 -8.71 7.84
N ARG A 74 8.89 -9.40 6.74
CA ARG A 74 7.52 -9.55 6.24
C ARG A 74 6.74 -10.54 7.13
N PRO A 75 5.54 -10.20 7.63
CA PRO A 75 4.70 -11.14 8.37
C PRO A 75 4.37 -12.40 7.57
N ALA A 76 4.28 -13.56 8.23
CA ALA A 76 3.63 -14.73 7.60
C ALA A 76 2.16 -14.40 7.35
N GLY A 77 1.62 -14.88 6.23
CA GLY A 77 0.26 -14.57 5.81
C GLY A 77 0.09 -13.24 5.08
N MET A 78 1.19 -12.51 4.77
CA MET A 78 1.15 -11.36 3.86
C MET A 78 0.44 -11.72 2.55
N ILE A 79 -0.60 -10.96 2.23
CA ILE A 79 -1.43 -11.23 1.05
C ILE A 79 -0.71 -10.78 -0.23
N TYR A 80 -0.13 -9.59 -0.23
CA TYR A 80 0.67 -9.08 -1.35
C TYR A 80 2.16 -9.35 -1.15
N ASP A 81 2.52 -10.62 -0.91
CA ASP A 81 3.91 -11.04 -0.77
C ASP A 81 4.74 -10.83 -2.07
N CYS A 82 4.08 -10.66 -3.21
CA CYS A 82 4.67 -10.30 -4.49
C CYS A 82 5.09 -8.83 -4.58
N PHE A 83 4.57 -7.97 -3.70
CA PHE A 83 4.99 -6.57 -3.66
C PHE A 83 6.44 -6.50 -3.20
N ASP A 84 7.27 -5.82 -3.99
CA ASP A 84 8.66 -5.52 -3.71
C ASP A 84 8.84 -4.01 -3.73
N ASP A 85 9.12 -3.42 -2.56
CA ASP A 85 9.31 -1.97 -2.40
C ASP A 85 10.45 -1.44 -3.27
N SER A 86 11.47 -2.24 -3.57
CA SER A 86 12.58 -1.80 -4.44
C SER A 86 12.22 -1.72 -5.92
N VAL A 87 11.08 -2.31 -6.32
CA VAL A 87 10.64 -2.43 -7.71
C VAL A 87 9.33 -1.68 -7.97
N HIS A 88 8.33 -1.89 -7.12
CA HIS A 88 6.96 -1.41 -7.32
C HIS A 88 6.73 -0.02 -6.74
N ARG A 89 7.54 0.40 -5.77
CA ARG A 89 7.57 1.79 -5.32
C ARG A 89 8.51 2.58 -6.21
N ILE A 90 8.00 3.69 -6.74
CA ILE A 90 8.76 4.56 -7.63
C ILE A 90 8.73 6.00 -7.14
N PRO A 91 9.74 6.83 -7.49
CA PRO A 91 9.68 8.26 -7.22
C PRO A 91 8.45 8.89 -7.87
N ALA A 92 7.76 9.77 -7.15
CA ALA A 92 6.67 10.55 -7.73
C ALA A 92 7.15 11.38 -8.92
N PHE A 93 6.34 11.43 -9.98
CA PHE A 93 6.60 12.23 -11.16
C PHE A 93 5.30 12.93 -11.64
N PRO A 94 5.41 14.06 -12.37
CA PRO A 94 4.24 14.69 -12.97
C PRO A 94 3.61 13.75 -14.00
N VAL A 95 2.41 13.24 -13.69
CA VAL A 95 1.73 12.29 -14.57
C VAL A 95 1.28 12.99 -15.86
N PRO A 96 1.66 12.48 -17.05
CA PRO A 96 1.25 13.06 -18.33
C PRO A 96 -0.27 13.18 -18.47
N SER A 97 -0.75 14.29 -19.05
CA SER A 97 -2.18 14.60 -19.15
C SER A 97 -2.95 13.69 -20.10
N GLU A 98 -2.27 13.09 -21.07
CA GLU A 98 -2.82 12.20 -22.09
C GLU A 98 -3.07 10.78 -21.57
N TRP A 99 -2.48 10.40 -20.44
CA TRP A 99 -2.71 9.09 -19.83
C TRP A 99 -4.11 9.04 -19.23
N ARG A 100 -4.83 7.94 -19.43
CA ARG A 100 -6.17 7.78 -18.87
C ARG A 100 -6.12 7.78 -17.34
N ARG A 101 -7.10 8.46 -16.73
CA ARG A 101 -7.25 8.55 -15.28
C ARG A 101 -8.37 7.65 -14.79
N TYR A 102 -8.08 6.95 -13.70
CA TYR A 102 -8.98 6.06 -13.01
C TYR A 102 -8.96 6.39 -11.52
N SER A 103 -10.05 6.14 -10.81
CA SER A 103 -10.04 6.25 -9.35
C SER A 103 -10.87 5.17 -8.69
N GLY A 104 -10.28 4.53 -7.68
CA GLY A 104 -10.95 3.62 -6.76
C GLY A 104 -11.54 4.38 -5.58
N HIS A 105 -12.70 3.98 -5.10
CA HIS A 105 -13.36 4.59 -3.93
C HIS A 105 -13.83 3.53 -2.95
N ASP A 106 -13.52 3.70 -1.67
CA ASP A 106 -14.17 3.01 -0.57
C ASP A 106 -15.01 4.03 0.21
N PHE A 107 -16.32 3.83 0.25
CA PHE A 107 -17.25 4.79 0.83
C PHE A 107 -17.39 4.68 2.34
N GLY A 108 -16.69 3.70 2.96
CA GLY A 108 -16.66 3.32 4.37
C GLY A 108 -17.49 4.18 5.34
N GLY A 109 -18.27 3.52 6.21
CA GLY A 109 -19.26 4.20 7.07
C GLY A 109 -18.73 5.37 7.92
N VAL A 110 -17.44 5.38 8.26
CA VAL A 110 -16.78 6.45 9.02
C VAL A 110 -15.71 7.15 8.19
N ASN A 111 -14.83 6.39 7.54
CA ASN A 111 -13.71 6.89 6.74
C ASN A 111 -13.93 6.57 5.27
N LYS A 112 -13.71 7.57 4.42
CA LYS A 112 -13.75 7.41 2.97
C LYS A 112 -12.35 7.44 2.41
N ALA A 113 -12.05 6.48 1.55
CA ALA A 113 -10.78 6.40 0.87
C ALA A 113 -10.96 6.53 -0.64
N ALA A 114 -9.97 7.12 -1.29
CA ALA A 114 -9.83 7.05 -2.73
C ALA A 114 -8.38 6.83 -3.12
N VAL A 115 -8.18 6.14 -4.24
CA VAL A 115 -6.86 5.97 -4.87
C VAL A 115 -6.97 6.36 -6.34
N PHE A 116 -5.99 7.08 -6.85
CA PHE A 116 -5.99 7.58 -8.23
C PHE A 116 -4.90 6.89 -9.03
N ILE A 117 -5.27 6.37 -10.20
CA ILE A 117 -4.41 5.57 -11.06
C ILE A 117 -4.36 6.20 -12.45
N ALA A 118 -3.15 6.34 -12.98
CA ALA A 118 -2.92 6.71 -14.36
C ALA A 118 -2.44 5.50 -15.18
N HIS A 119 -2.92 5.38 -16.41
CA HIS A 119 -2.55 4.28 -17.31
C HIS A 119 -1.78 4.80 -18.50
N ASP A 120 -0.53 4.36 -18.64
CA ASP A 120 0.31 4.62 -19.81
C ASP A 120 -0.04 3.66 -20.95
N GLN A 121 -1.21 3.86 -21.55
CA GLN A 121 -1.73 2.95 -22.58
C GLN A 121 -0.92 2.92 -23.89
N HIS A 122 -0.01 3.88 -24.10
CA HIS A 122 0.65 4.07 -25.39
C HIS A 122 2.10 3.61 -25.40
N ARG A 123 2.77 3.55 -24.24
CA ARG A 123 4.19 3.19 -24.17
C ARG A 123 4.43 1.90 -23.41
N THR A 124 4.01 1.81 -22.15
CA THR A 124 4.35 0.64 -21.31
C THR A 124 3.17 -0.28 -21.01
N GLY A 125 1.93 0.21 -21.07
CA GLY A 125 0.75 -0.52 -20.60
C GLY A 125 0.68 -0.65 -19.07
N ASN A 126 1.48 0.15 -18.35
CA ASN A 126 1.57 0.13 -16.89
C ASN A 126 0.59 1.12 -16.25
N TYR A 127 0.23 0.78 -15.01
CA TYR A 127 -0.60 1.55 -14.11
C TYR A 127 0.25 2.16 -13.01
N TYR A 128 0.00 3.44 -12.71
CA TYR A 128 0.72 4.19 -11.70
C TYR A 128 -0.27 4.78 -10.72
N VAL A 129 -0.23 4.36 -9.45
CA VAL A 129 -0.95 5.03 -8.37
C VAL A 129 -0.17 6.29 -8.01
N TYR A 130 -0.77 7.46 -8.15
CA TYR A 130 -0.07 8.74 -8.03
C TYR A 130 -0.68 9.69 -6.98
N GLN A 131 -1.90 9.42 -6.53
CA GLN A 131 -2.55 10.13 -5.43
C GLN A 131 -3.38 9.14 -4.59
N GLU A 132 -3.51 9.48 -3.31
CA GLU A 132 -4.39 8.79 -2.37
C GLU A 132 -5.18 9.82 -1.55
N TYR A 133 -6.30 9.38 -0.99
CA TYR A 133 -7.14 10.15 -0.11
C TYR A 133 -7.66 9.25 1.00
N LEU A 134 -7.68 9.76 2.23
CA LEU A 134 -8.39 9.15 3.35
C LEU A 134 -8.90 10.27 4.26
N ALA A 135 -10.22 10.39 4.42
CA ALA A 135 -10.80 11.31 5.40
C ALA A 135 -12.17 10.82 5.87
N GLY A 136 -12.49 11.11 7.13
CA GLY A 136 -13.82 10.85 7.71
C GLY A 136 -14.66 12.11 7.88
N SER A 137 -15.90 11.92 8.34
CA SER A 137 -16.78 13.01 8.84
C SER A 137 -17.08 14.16 7.87
N GLU A 138 -17.18 13.88 6.58
CA GLU A 138 -17.48 14.88 5.55
C GLU A 138 -18.63 14.42 4.62
N THR A 139 -19.33 15.40 4.03
CA THR A 139 -20.44 15.17 3.11
C THR A 139 -19.94 14.63 1.76
N ALA A 140 -20.79 13.91 1.01
CA ALA A 140 -20.44 13.48 -0.36
C ALA A 140 -19.96 14.66 -1.24
N GLY A 141 -20.63 15.81 -1.12
CA GLY A 141 -20.24 17.04 -1.81
C GLY A 141 -18.87 17.57 -1.38
N GLY A 142 -18.52 17.46 -0.10
CA GLY A 142 -17.19 17.81 0.41
C GLY A 142 -16.10 16.92 -0.15
N HIS A 143 -16.29 15.61 -0.10
CA HIS A 143 -15.36 14.64 -0.70
C HIS A 143 -15.18 14.87 -2.20
N ALA A 144 -16.27 15.05 -2.95
CA ALA A 144 -16.21 15.31 -4.39
C ALA A 144 -15.43 16.60 -4.73
N ARG A 145 -15.48 17.64 -3.88
CA ARG A 145 -14.66 18.85 -4.08
C ARG A 145 -13.17 18.55 -3.91
N GLU A 146 -12.79 17.78 -2.89
CA GLU A 146 -11.39 17.40 -2.69
C GLU A 146 -10.88 16.48 -3.81
N PHE A 147 -11.70 15.54 -4.28
CA PHE A 147 -11.33 14.68 -5.42
C PHE A 147 -11.03 15.50 -6.67
N LYS A 148 -11.84 16.51 -6.98
CA LYS A 148 -11.61 17.40 -8.14
C LYS A 148 -10.39 18.31 -7.98
N LYS A 149 -10.00 18.63 -6.74
CA LYS A 149 -8.75 19.36 -6.48
C LYS A 149 -7.54 18.46 -6.69
N LEU A 150 -7.62 17.20 -6.25
CA LEU A 150 -6.55 16.21 -6.42
C LEU A 150 -6.39 15.78 -7.88
N GLU A 151 -7.50 15.60 -8.60
CA GLU A 151 -7.50 15.25 -10.01
C GLU A 151 -8.56 16.08 -10.77
N PRO A 152 -8.13 17.14 -11.49
CA PRO A 152 -9.03 18.00 -12.24
C PRO A 152 -9.44 17.44 -13.61
N ASN A 153 -8.73 16.42 -14.13
CA ASN A 153 -9.06 15.82 -15.43
C ASN A 153 -10.23 14.85 -15.32
N HIS A 154 -10.73 14.40 -16.47
CA HIS A 154 -11.77 13.38 -16.53
C HIS A 154 -11.26 12.05 -15.96
N VAL A 155 -11.97 11.52 -14.97
CA VAL A 155 -11.63 10.26 -14.29
C VAL A 155 -12.74 9.22 -14.49
N THR A 156 -12.35 7.99 -14.81
CA THR A 156 -13.27 6.85 -14.73
C THR A 156 -13.22 6.26 -13.32
N ALA A 157 -14.28 6.46 -12.54
CA ALA A 157 -14.31 6.08 -11.13
C ALA A 157 -15.14 4.82 -10.85
N TYR A 158 -14.61 3.92 -10.02
CA TYR A 158 -15.29 2.73 -9.53
C TYR A 158 -15.09 2.59 -8.02
N GLY A 159 -16.05 2.03 -7.30
CA GLY A 159 -15.87 1.86 -5.87
C GLY A 159 -17.11 1.43 -5.10
N GLY A 160 -16.93 1.06 -3.84
CA GLY A 160 -18.00 0.72 -2.92
C GLY A 160 -18.74 -0.59 -3.21
N ALA A 161 -19.37 -1.13 -2.18
CA ALA A 161 -20.18 -2.34 -2.23
C ALA A 161 -21.47 -2.12 -3.05
N PRO A 162 -22.09 -3.20 -3.58
CA PRO A 162 -23.31 -3.09 -4.39
C PRO A 162 -24.48 -2.35 -3.73
N SER A 163 -24.56 -2.39 -2.40
CA SER A 163 -25.63 -1.75 -1.60
C SER A 163 -25.46 -0.23 -1.43
N GLU A 164 -24.31 0.35 -1.79
CA GLU A 164 -23.96 1.73 -1.49
C GLU A 164 -24.41 2.72 -2.57
N ASP A 165 -25.63 2.57 -3.10
CA ASP A 165 -26.14 3.41 -4.18
C ASP A 165 -26.35 4.86 -3.77
N GLN A 166 -26.65 5.12 -2.49
CA GLN A 166 -26.86 6.47 -2.00
C GLN A 166 -25.59 7.32 -2.18
N TRP A 167 -24.42 6.79 -1.80
CA TRP A 167 -23.14 7.47 -1.98
C TRP A 167 -22.85 7.79 -3.45
N ARG A 168 -23.10 6.84 -4.34
CA ARG A 168 -22.89 7.04 -5.78
C ARG A 168 -23.78 8.15 -6.33
N ARG A 169 -25.05 8.19 -5.91
CA ARG A 169 -26.00 9.24 -6.32
C ARG A 169 -25.54 10.62 -5.84
N GLU A 170 -25.17 10.74 -4.57
CA GLU A 170 -24.75 12.01 -3.99
C GLU A 170 -23.43 12.51 -4.59
N LEU A 171 -22.44 11.62 -4.79
CA LEU A 171 -21.19 11.96 -5.47
C LEU A 171 -21.43 12.38 -6.92
N ALA A 172 -22.32 11.68 -7.65
CA ALA A 172 -22.69 12.05 -9.00
C ALA A 172 -23.37 13.44 -9.06
N GLN A 173 -24.27 13.75 -8.11
CA GLN A 173 -24.88 15.09 -7.98
C GLN A 173 -23.84 16.17 -7.68
N ALA A 174 -22.80 15.84 -6.92
CA ALA A 174 -21.66 16.71 -6.68
C ALA A 174 -20.67 16.76 -7.87
N GLY A 175 -20.97 16.08 -8.98
CA GLY A 175 -20.18 16.07 -10.21
C GLY A 175 -18.96 15.15 -10.17
N TRP A 176 -18.97 14.11 -9.35
CA TRP A 176 -17.98 13.04 -9.30
C TRP A 176 -18.67 11.67 -9.43
N PRO A 177 -19.09 11.25 -10.63
CA PRO A 177 -19.83 10.00 -10.79
C PRO A 177 -18.94 8.78 -10.52
N VAL A 178 -19.40 7.87 -9.64
CA VAL A 178 -18.70 6.61 -9.33
C VAL A 178 -19.56 5.41 -9.71
N SER A 179 -19.02 4.52 -10.54
CA SER A 179 -19.68 3.30 -10.99
C SER A 179 -19.50 2.13 -10.02
N ARG A 180 -20.40 1.14 -10.10
CA ARG A 180 -20.26 -0.12 -9.36
C ARG A 180 -19.08 -0.92 -9.91
N PRO A 181 -18.20 -1.46 -9.06
CA PRO A 181 -17.16 -2.35 -9.53
C PRO A 181 -17.81 -3.60 -10.16
N PRO A 182 -17.27 -4.12 -11.29
CA PRO A 182 -17.81 -5.30 -11.95
C PRO A 182 -17.64 -6.57 -11.10
N VAL A 183 -16.70 -6.54 -10.16
CA VAL A 183 -16.44 -7.63 -9.22
C VAL A 183 -16.53 -7.07 -7.80
N SER A 184 -17.42 -7.66 -7.01
CA SER A 184 -17.59 -7.33 -5.59
C SER A 184 -16.90 -8.32 -4.65
N ASP A 185 -16.44 -9.46 -5.18
CA ASP A 185 -15.75 -10.47 -4.39
C ASP A 185 -14.36 -9.98 -3.93
N VAL A 186 -14.04 -10.24 -2.67
CA VAL A 186 -12.79 -9.76 -2.05
C VAL A 186 -11.59 -10.52 -2.57
N GLU A 187 -11.69 -11.84 -2.66
CA GLU A 187 -10.59 -12.71 -3.11
C GLU A 187 -10.26 -12.46 -4.57
N VAL A 188 -11.28 -12.39 -5.44
CA VAL A 188 -11.06 -12.06 -6.86
C VAL A 188 -10.43 -10.67 -7.03
N GLY A 189 -10.80 -9.72 -6.17
CA GLY A 189 -10.17 -8.41 -6.16
C GLY A 189 -8.70 -8.46 -5.74
N ILE A 190 -8.39 -9.23 -4.68
CA ILE A 190 -7.02 -9.47 -4.20
C ILE A 190 -6.18 -10.07 -5.32
N ASP A 191 -6.68 -11.13 -5.97
CA ASP A 191 -5.97 -11.82 -7.06
C ASP A 191 -5.60 -10.87 -8.20
N ARG A 192 -6.49 -9.94 -8.56
CA ARG A 192 -6.23 -8.95 -9.61
C ARG A 192 -5.15 -7.95 -9.24
N VAL A 193 -5.15 -7.46 -8.00
CA VAL A 193 -4.08 -6.57 -7.51
C VAL A 193 -2.75 -7.34 -7.46
N TYR A 194 -2.79 -8.57 -6.96
CA TYR A 194 -1.64 -9.46 -6.89
C TYR A 194 -1.03 -9.69 -8.28
N GLU A 195 -1.86 -10.03 -9.27
CA GLU A 195 -1.41 -10.26 -10.65
C GLU A 195 -0.75 -9.00 -11.25
N LEU A 196 -1.32 -7.82 -11.01
CA LEU A 196 -0.78 -6.57 -11.51
C LEU A 196 0.59 -6.23 -10.91
N PHE A 197 0.80 -6.47 -9.61
CA PHE A 197 2.13 -6.37 -9.01
C PHE A 197 3.06 -7.45 -9.57
N LYS A 198 2.65 -8.73 -9.51
CA LYS A 198 3.50 -9.85 -9.93
C LYS A 198 3.95 -9.76 -11.39
N SER A 199 3.11 -9.22 -12.26
CA SER A 199 3.42 -9.00 -13.68
C SER A 199 4.21 -7.72 -13.98
N GLY A 200 4.52 -6.90 -12.96
CA GLY A 200 5.24 -5.64 -13.11
C GLY A 200 4.42 -4.59 -13.86
N ARG A 201 3.09 -4.61 -13.72
CA ARG A 201 2.16 -3.69 -14.40
C ARG A 201 1.58 -2.61 -13.49
N LEU A 202 1.69 -2.74 -12.17
CA LEU A 202 1.23 -1.73 -11.22
C LEU A 202 2.38 -1.22 -10.36
N TYR A 203 2.52 0.10 -10.31
CA TYR A 203 3.52 0.80 -9.52
C TYR A 203 2.83 1.84 -8.64
N VAL A 204 3.40 2.12 -7.48
CA VAL A 204 2.88 3.09 -6.51
C VAL A 204 3.93 4.17 -6.30
N MET A 205 3.55 5.43 -6.48
CA MET A 205 4.45 6.56 -6.24
C MET A 205 4.73 6.72 -4.74
N ASP A 206 5.94 7.16 -4.40
CA ASP A 206 6.43 7.26 -3.03
C ASP A 206 5.70 8.29 -2.15
N ASN A 207 4.88 9.18 -2.75
CA ASN A 207 3.98 10.08 -2.04
C ASN A 207 2.68 9.41 -1.55
N CYS A 208 2.33 8.22 -2.05
CA CYS A 208 1.17 7.44 -1.60
C CYS A 208 1.51 6.61 -0.37
N THR A 209 1.97 7.27 0.70
CA THR A 209 2.54 6.61 1.88
C THR A 209 1.53 5.75 2.63
N GLY A 210 0.26 6.18 2.73
CA GLY A 210 -0.76 5.43 3.45
C GLY A 210 -1.15 4.14 2.74
N LEU A 211 -1.27 4.17 1.42
CA LEU A 211 -1.52 2.97 0.61
C LEU A 211 -0.31 2.03 0.63
N LEU A 212 0.92 2.56 0.53
CA LEU A 212 2.13 1.74 0.64
C LEU A 212 2.18 1.01 1.99
N ASP A 213 1.86 1.73 3.08
CA ASP A 213 1.81 1.16 4.42
C ASP A 213 0.75 0.04 4.51
N GLU A 214 -0.46 0.28 3.97
CA GLU A 214 -1.53 -0.73 3.90
C GLU A 214 -1.12 -1.96 3.08
N ILE A 215 -0.54 -1.80 1.89
CA ILE A 215 -0.06 -2.91 1.04
C ILE A 215 0.95 -3.78 1.81
N MET A 216 1.86 -3.15 2.53
CA MET A 216 2.95 -3.83 3.22
C MET A 216 2.58 -4.43 4.58
N SER A 217 1.40 -4.10 5.13
CA SER A 217 0.88 -4.72 6.36
C SER A 217 -0.29 -5.67 6.12
N TYR A 218 -0.82 -5.75 4.90
CA TYR A 218 -2.00 -6.55 4.59
C TYR A 218 -1.73 -8.05 4.72
N SER A 219 -2.31 -8.68 5.74
CA SER A 219 -2.08 -10.07 6.13
C SER A 219 -3.36 -10.84 6.40
N ARG A 220 -3.25 -12.17 6.35
CA ARG A 220 -4.23 -13.11 6.89
C ARG A 220 -4.03 -13.31 8.39
N GLU A 221 -5.12 -13.57 9.11
CA GLU A 221 -5.06 -14.08 10.48
C GLU A 221 -4.36 -15.44 10.48
N LEU A 222 -3.53 -15.70 11.49
CA LEU A 222 -2.86 -16.99 11.68
C LEU A 222 -3.64 -17.85 12.68
N ASN A 223 -3.69 -19.16 12.45
CA ASN A 223 -4.21 -20.12 13.43
C ASN A 223 -3.20 -20.37 14.59
N ASP A 224 -3.59 -21.21 15.55
CA ASP A 224 -2.75 -21.57 16.71
C ASP A 224 -1.43 -22.26 16.32
N GLU A 225 -1.36 -22.82 15.11
CA GLU A 225 -0.18 -23.48 14.52
C GLU A 225 0.70 -22.50 13.73
N GLY A 226 0.28 -21.24 13.59
CA GLY A 226 0.99 -20.20 12.85
C GLY A 226 0.76 -20.23 11.34
N GLU A 227 -0.24 -20.97 10.86
CA GLU A 227 -0.61 -21.06 9.45
C GLU A 227 -1.64 -19.99 9.07
N PRO A 228 -1.54 -19.36 7.88
CA PRO A 228 -2.52 -18.40 7.40
C PRO A 228 -3.91 -19.00 7.20
N THR A 229 -4.93 -18.31 7.70
CA THR A 229 -6.34 -18.61 7.44
C THR A 229 -6.88 -17.82 6.23
N GLU A 230 -8.14 -18.01 5.87
CA GLU A 230 -8.82 -17.18 4.86
C GLU A 230 -9.21 -15.78 5.39
N LYS A 231 -9.20 -15.56 6.71
CA LYS A 231 -9.60 -14.27 7.27
C LYS A 231 -8.49 -13.25 7.14
N ILE A 232 -8.86 -12.03 6.77
CA ILE A 232 -7.96 -10.88 6.72
C ILE A 232 -7.85 -10.29 8.13
N GLU A 233 -6.63 -10.18 8.65
CA GLU A 233 -6.35 -9.58 9.94
C GLU A 233 -6.63 -8.08 9.88
N ASN A 234 -7.32 -7.52 10.88
CA ASN A 234 -7.67 -6.09 10.97
C ASN A 234 -8.32 -5.50 9.70
N LYS A 235 -9.20 -6.27 9.05
CA LYS A 235 -9.83 -5.90 7.77
C LYS A 235 -10.40 -4.46 7.72
N SER A 236 -10.89 -3.93 8.85
CA SER A 236 -11.45 -2.59 8.95
C SER A 236 -10.46 -1.45 8.68
N ASP A 237 -9.16 -1.72 8.71
CA ASP A 237 -8.13 -0.68 8.66
C ASP A 237 -7.69 -0.36 7.21
N TYR A 238 -8.08 -1.19 6.23
CA TYR A 238 -7.54 -1.20 4.86
C TYR A 238 -8.42 -0.49 3.84
N HIS A 239 -8.87 0.73 4.14
CA HIS A 239 -9.79 1.48 3.27
C HIS A 239 -9.20 1.86 1.91
N ARG A 240 -7.93 2.31 1.86
CA ARG A 240 -7.29 2.65 0.56
C ARG A 240 -7.01 1.40 -0.25
N LEU A 241 -6.70 0.29 0.40
CA LEU A 241 -6.51 -1.00 -0.24
C LEU A 241 -7.81 -1.55 -0.81
N ASP A 242 -8.93 -1.38 -0.12
CA ASP A 242 -10.25 -1.71 -0.65
C ASP A 242 -10.59 -0.83 -1.86
N ALA A 243 -10.29 0.47 -1.80
CA ALA A 243 -10.40 1.35 -2.96
C ALA A 243 -9.54 0.88 -4.14
N LEU A 244 -8.28 0.48 -3.90
CA LEU A 244 -7.37 -0.09 -4.90
C LEU A 244 -7.94 -1.37 -5.51
N ARG A 245 -8.44 -2.27 -4.67
CA ARG A 245 -9.06 -3.53 -5.10
C ARG A 245 -10.25 -3.30 -6.01
N TYR A 246 -11.13 -2.36 -5.68
CA TYR A 246 -12.28 -2.03 -6.52
C TYR A 246 -11.87 -1.50 -7.89
N ILE A 247 -10.85 -0.64 -7.98
CA ILE A 247 -10.44 -0.09 -9.29
C ILE A 247 -9.58 -1.06 -10.10
N CYS A 248 -8.72 -1.86 -9.48
CA CYS A 248 -7.98 -2.89 -10.20
C CYS A 248 -8.92 -3.95 -10.81
N SER A 249 -10.14 -4.08 -10.28
CA SER A 249 -11.16 -4.97 -10.82
C SER A 249 -11.67 -4.61 -12.23
N VAL A 250 -11.43 -3.40 -12.74
CA VAL A 250 -11.80 -3.03 -14.12
C VAL A 250 -10.67 -3.19 -15.13
N PHE A 251 -9.44 -3.47 -14.68
CA PHE A 251 -8.32 -3.64 -15.58
C PHE A 251 -8.32 -5.05 -16.17
N GLN A 252 -8.12 -5.15 -17.48
CA GLN A 252 -8.00 -6.44 -18.15
C GLN A 252 -6.63 -7.04 -17.85
N THR A 253 -6.64 -8.20 -17.23
CA THR A 253 -5.48 -9.05 -17.08
C THR A 253 -5.32 -9.89 -18.35
N GLY A 254 -4.43 -9.45 -19.25
CA GLY A 254 -4.20 -10.12 -20.53
C GLY A 254 -3.09 -9.48 -21.37
N ALA A 255 -2.17 -10.35 -21.82
CA ALA A 255 -0.94 -10.13 -22.59
C ALA A 255 0.25 -9.53 -21.82
N THR A 256 1.10 -10.42 -21.30
CA THR A 256 2.49 -10.13 -20.95
C THR A 256 3.20 -9.54 -22.17
N VAL A 257 3.46 -8.24 -22.14
CA VAL A 257 4.40 -7.65 -23.09
C VAL A 257 5.77 -7.74 -22.43
N GLN A 258 6.56 -8.73 -22.83
CA GLN A 258 7.98 -8.76 -22.45
C GLN A 258 8.67 -7.54 -23.06
N PHE A 259 9.04 -6.57 -22.23
CA PHE A 259 10.08 -5.60 -22.60
C PHE A 259 11.10 -5.48 -21.48
N GLY A 260 12.35 -5.72 -21.85
CA GLY A 260 13.51 -5.60 -20.99
C GLY A 260 13.90 -4.14 -20.72
N ALA A 261 14.66 -3.99 -19.64
CA ALA A 261 15.43 -2.82 -19.24
C ALA A 261 14.64 -1.55 -18.84
N ASN A 262 14.63 -1.33 -17.52
CA ASN A 262 14.63 -0.08 -16.77
C ASN A 262 14.19 1.22 -17.54
N PRO A 263 12.99 1.77 -17.27
CA PRO A 263 12.48 2.96 -17.95
C PRO A 263 13.22 4.28 -17.65
N LEU A 264 14.23 4.28 -16.77
CA LEU A 264 14.98 5.48 -16.37
C LEU A 264 16.29 5.72 -17.16
N ALA A 265 16.60 4.94 -18.19
CA ALA A 265 17.90 5.05 -18.89
C ALA A 265 18.00 6.17 -19.94
N ASN A 266 16.91 6.76 -20.42
CA ASN A 266 16.96 7.74 -21.53
C ASN A 266 16.55 9.16 -21.10
N HIS A 267 17.36 9.76 -20.23
CA HIS A 267 17.42 11.21 -20.05
C HIS A 267 18.87 11.68 -19.92
N ARG A 268 19.70 11.40 -20.94
CA ARG A 268 20.92 12.16 -21.26
C ARG A 268 21.19 12.03 -22.76
N GLY A 269 21.24 13.17 -23.47
CA GLY A 269 21.59 13.26 -24.88
C GLY A 269 20.54 14.01 -25.67
#